data_AF-A0A2E8Z221-F1
#
_entry.id   AF-A0A2E8Z221-F1
#
_cell.length_a   1.000
_cell.length_b   1.000
_cell.length_c   1.000
_cell.angle_alpha   90.00
_cell.angle_beta   90.00
_cell.angle_gamma   90.00
#
_symmetry.space_group_name_H-M   'P 1'
#
loop_
_entity.id
_entity.type
_entity.pdbx_description
1 polymer ?
#
loop_
_entity_poly.entity_id
_entity_poly.type
_entity_poly.pdbx_seq_one_letter_code
_entity_poly.pdbx_strand_id
1 'polypeptide(L)'
;MQSTPDLDQAWRQVLEDLQPHQRAWLKASKPVTLHESTAIIAVPNDFTRSQIEGRLRSQLEEALTGRFGTHTRIAVTVDNTLELDDDPLLTEHGTDDGEVTLGTISSDVRSPLDSMSAPEVRERRHLEAVPGLDAAPSPRAAAPEPPRTSALETRLNPKYTFETFVIGSSNRFPHAAAVAVAEAPGKAYNPLLVYGDSGLGKTHLLHAIGHYVRSLYTGAKVRYVSSEEFTNEFINAIRDDRQDRFKKRYRDVDVLLIDDIQFLEGKTQTQEEFFHTFNTLHTANKQIVLTSDRAPKRLEALEDRLRNRFEWGLITDVQPPDLETRIAILRKKAAMDRLTAPPDVLEFIASKIQTNIRELEGALIRVTAFANLNRQEVDMTLAEIVLKDLIPEGGEPEITAHLIVHQTAAYFGVTVDDLAGPSRSRHLVMARQIAMYLCRELTELSLPRIGKQFGNRDHTTVMYADRKIRQLLAERRAVFNQVSELTNRIKMQARQG
;
A
#
# COMPACT_ATOMS: atom_id res chain seq x y z
N MET A 1 9.83 9.96 35.95
CA MET A 1 9.02 10.69 34.97
C MET A 1 9.56 12.10 34.90
N GLN A 2 10.29 12.44 33.83
CA GLN A 2 10.67 13.83 33.56
C GLN A 2 9.46 14.53 32.92
N SER A 3 9.18 15.76 33.33
CA SER A 3 7.96 16.49 33.01
C SER A 3 7.97 17.00 31.55
N THR A 4 6.81 16.95 30.86
CA THR A 4 6.54 17.50 29.52
C THR A 4 7.21 18.86 29.18
N PRO A 5 7.29 19.86 30.09
CA PRO A 5 7.97 21.13 29.78
C PRO A 5 9.46 21.03 29.40
N ASP A 6 10.18 19.99 29.83
CA ASP A 6 11.59 19.78 29.50
C ASP A 6 11.76 19.31 28.04
N LEU A 7 10.81 18.50 27.56
CA LEU A 7 10.79 18.04 26.15
C LEU A 7 10.43 19.17 25.19
N ASP A 8 9.50 20.06 25.56
CA ASP A 8 9.12 21.23 24.76
C ASP A 8 10.28 22.21 24.54
N GLN A 9 11.12 22.39 25.57
CA GLN A 9 12.29 23.25 25.49
C GLN A 9 13.41 22.56 24.69
N ALA A 10 13.68 21.29 24.95
CA ALA A 10 14.68 20.52 24.22
C ALA A 10 14.35 20.43 22.72
N TRP A 11 13.08 20.19 22.37
CA TRP A 11 12.64 20.11 20.98
C TRP A 11 12.79 21.44 20.24
N ARG A 12 12.41 22.56 20.85
CA ARG A 12 12.60 23.89 20.25
C ARG A 12 14.07 24.19 19.95
N GLN A 13 14.97 23.84 20.85
CA GLN A 13 16.41 24.02 20.64
C GLN A 13 16.95 23.09 19.54
N VAL A 14 16.51 21.84 19.50
CA VAL A 14 16.87 20.91 18.41
C VAL A 14 16.40 21.44 17.04
N LEU A 15 15.22 22.06 16.97
CA LEU A 15 14.73 22.68 15.73
C LEU A 15 15.53 23.93 15.33
N GLU A 16 16.14 24.65 16.27
CA GLU A 16 17.01 25.80 16.00
C GLU A 16 18.37 25.38 15.41
N ASP A 17 18.87 24.20 15.77
CA ASP A 17 20.12 23.63 15.29
C ASP A 17 20.01 23.09 13.83
N LEU A 18 18.80 23.03 13.26
CA LEU A 18 18.54 22.57 11.90
C LEU A 18 18.74 23.65 10.84
N GLN A 19 19.07 23.23 9.62
CA GLN A 19 19.16 24.13 8.47
C GLN A 19 17.79 24.76 8.17
N PRO A 20 17.71 26.02 7.68
CA PRO A 20 16.43 26.72 7.46
C PRO A 20 15.40 25.93 6.63
N HIS A 21 15.84 25.21 5.59
CA HIS A 21 14.99 24.39 4.74
C HIS A 21 14.47 23.10 5.41
N GLN A 22 15.11 22.63 6.48
CA GLN A 22 14.67 21.50 7.30
C GLN A 22 13.70 21.96 8.39
N ARG A 23 13.94 23.15 8.94
CA ARG A 23 13.10 23.75 10.00
C ARG A 23 11.70 24.15 9.51
N ALA A 24 11.58 24.63 8.27
CA ALA A 24 10.34 25.22 7.74
C ALA A 24 9.07 24.36 7.95
N TRP A 25 9.13 23.07 7.63
CA TRP A 25 7.99 22.13 7.74
C TRP A 25 7.94 21.37 9.08
N LEU A 26 8.91 21.64 9.98
CA LEU A 26 8.95 21.13 11.36
C LEU A 26 8.45 22.14 12.40
N LYS A 27 8.30 23.43 12.04
CA LYS A 27 7.83 24.48 12.95
C LYS A 27 6.50 24.15 13.63
N ALA A 28 5.57 23.52 12.89
CA ALA A 28 4.26 23.11 13.39
C ALA A 28 4.28 21.80 14.22
N SER A 29 5.44 21.14 14.36
CA SER A 29 5.54 19.92 15.17
C SER A 29 5.50 20.24 16.66
N LYS A 30 4.77 19.43 17.43
CA LYS A 30 4.61 19.60 18.87
C LYS A 30 5.05 18.34 19.63
N PRO A 31 5.94 18.46 20.62
CA PRO A 31 6.20 17.36 21.54
C PRO A 31 4.97 17.05 22.38
N VAL A 32 4.69 15.76 22.54
CA VAL A 32 3.51 15.29 23.28
C VAL A 32 3.93 14.77 24.65
N THR A 33 4.90 13.87 24.69
CA THR A 33 5.40 13.29 25.95
C THR A 33 6.74 12.60 25.75
N LEU A 34 7.54 12.51 26.81
CA LEU A 34 8.74 11.68 26.89
C LEU A 34 8.44 10.51 27.83
N HIS A 35 8.38 9.29 27.31
CA HIS A 35 8.20 8.08 28.12
C HIS A 35 9.48 7.24 28.09
N GLU A 36 10.11 7.09 29.26
CA GLU A 36 11.42 6.45 29.45
C GLU A 36 12.50 7.06 28.56
N SER A 37 12.66 6.53 27.34
CA SER A 37 13.66 6.93 26.35
C SER A 37 13.03 7.22 24.98
N THR A 38 11.72 7.38 24.89
CA THR A 38 11.01 7.66 23.63
C THR A 38 10.26 8.98 23.72
N ALA A 39 10.68 9.94 22.89
CA ALA A 39 10.01 11.22 22.69
C ALA A 39 8.91 11.06 21.63
N ILE A 40 7.67 11.36 22.00
CA ILE A 40 6.53 11.37 21.07
C ILE A 40 6.36 12.79 20.53
N ILE A 41 6.44 12.94 19.20
CA ILE A 41 6.26 14.22 18.51
C ILE A 41 5.03 14.12 17.59
N ALA A 42 4.10 15.06 17.73
CA ALA A 42 2.97 15.23 16.84
C ALA A 42 3.36 16.12 15.65
N VAL A 43 2.95 15.74 14.44
CA VAL A 43 3.25 16.46 13.20
C VAL A 43 1.99 16.67 12.36
N PRO A 44 1.92 17.74 11.53
CA PRO A 44 0.69 18.13 10.85
C PRO A 44 0.27 17.24 9.68
N ASN A 45 1.19 16.46 9.09
CA ASN A 45 0.90 15.60 7.95
C ASN A 45 1.90 14.44 7.79
N ASP A 46 1.55 13.47 6.95
CA ASP A 46 2.39 12.30 6.65
C ASP A 46 3.71 12.65 5.95
N PHE A 47 3.79 13.80 5.28
CA PHE A 47 5.04 14.27 4.66
C PHE A 47 6.07 14.61 5.74
N THR A 48 5.70 15.44 6.72
CA THR A 48 6.56 15.78 7.86
C THR A 48 6.94 14.54 8.66
N ARG A 49 5.98 13.61 8.85
CA ARG A 49 6.26 12.31 9.48
C ARG A 49 7.35 11.53 8.75
N SER A 50 7.19 11.37 7.44
CA SER A 50 8.12 10.60 6.60
C SER A 50 9.53 11.20 6.60
N GLN A 51 9.65 12.53 6.72
CA GLN A 51 10.95 13.19 6.81
C GLN A 51 11.63 13.03 8.18
N ILE A 52 10.87 13.08 9.28
CA ILE A 52 11.39 12.81 10.63
C ILE A 52 11.77 11.33 10.77
N GLU A 53 10.90 10.41 10.35
CA GLU A 53 11.14 8.96 10.50
C GLU A 53 12.21 8.43 9.54
N GLY A 54 12.44 9.14 8.43
CA GLY A 54 13.48 8.84 7.45
C GLY A 54 14.79 9.58 7.73
N ARG A 55 15.04 10.65 6.98
CA ARG A 55 16.38 11.25 6.85
C ARG A 55 16.84 12.02 8.08
N LEU A 56 15.93 12.64 8.82
CA LEU A 56 16.30 13.45 10.00
C LEU A 56 16.33 12.66 11.30
N ARG A 57 15.88 11.39 11.28
CA ARG A 57 15.72 10.58 12.48
C ARG A 57 17.00 10.52 13.31
N SER A 58 18.09 10.08 12.71
CA SER A 58 19.36 9.91 13.41
C SER A 58 19.89 11.23 13.97
N GLN A 59 19.77 12.32 13.22
CA GLN A 59 20.23 13.65 13.64
C GLN A 59 19.40 14.17 14.83
N LEU A 60 18.08 13.99 14.79
CA LEU A 60 17.18 14.44 15.86
C LEU A 60 17.29 13.56 17.11
N GLU A 61 17.42 12.24 16.96
CA GLU A 61 17.62 11.30 18.06
C GLU A 61 18.98 11.51 18.74
N GLU A 62 20.04 11.81 17.98
CA GLU A 62 21.36 12.13 18.53
C GLU A 62 21.33 13.48 19.30
N ALA A 63 20.67 14.49 18.75
CA ALA A 63 20.52 15.79 19.40
C ALA A 63 19.69 15.71 20.71
N LEU A 64 18.61 14.91 20.72
CA LEU A 64 17.84 14.66 21.94
C LEU A 64 18.61 13.81 22.95
N THR A 65 19.35 12.80 22.48
CA THR A 65 20.21 11.95 23.33
C THR A 65 21.28 12.78 24.04
N GLY A 66 21.91 13.72 23.34
CA GLY A 66 22.90 14.63 23.93
C GLY A 66 22.33 15.53 25.03
N ARG A 67 21.02 15.83 24.99
CA ARG A 67 20.34 16.72 25.95
C ARG A 67 19.78 15.96 27.16
N PHE A 68 19.19 14.78 26.92
CA PHE A 68 18.60 13.96 27.99
C PHE A 68 19.60 12.97 28.63
N GLY A 69 20.83 12.89 28.12
CA GLY A 69 21.89 12.01 28.63
C GLY A 69 21.57 10.52 28.53
N THR A 70 20.47 10.17 27.87
CA THR A 70 19.95 8.83 27.68
C THR A 70 19.54 8.68 26.22
N HIS A 71 19.76 7.49 25.65
CA HIS A 71 19.53 7.25 24.23
C HIS A 71 18.04 7.46 23.89
N THR A 72 17.73 8.61 23.32
CA THR A 72 16.35 9.08 23.12
C THR A 72 15.92 8.80 21.69
N ARG A 73 14.89 7.97 21.53
CA ARG A 73 14.27 7.63 20.26
C ARG A 73 13.08 8.53 19.98
N ILE A 74 12.77 8.76 18.71
CA ILE A 74 11.60 9.55 18.32
C ILE A 74 10.51 8.62 17.79
N ALA A 75 9.30 8.81 18.29
CA ALA A 75 8.07 8.26 17.74
C ALA A 75 7.21 9.41 17.21
N VAL A 76 6.71 9.29 15.98
CA VAL A 76 5.95 10.36 15.32
C VAL A 76 4.48 9.98 15.21
N THR A 77 3.61 10.91 15.55
CA THR A 77 2.15 10.79 15.40
C THR A 77 1.64 11.90 14.49
N VAL A 78 0.66 11.60 13.64
CA VAL A 78 0.07 12.62 12.76
C VAL A 78 -1.14 13.24 13.45
N ASP A 79 -1.12 14.55 13.60
CA ASP A 79 -2.22 15.36 14.11
C ASP A 79 -2.54 16.47 13.11
N ASN A 80 -3.59 16.26 12.32
CA ASN A 80 -4.02 17.16 11.26
C ASN A 80 -4.64 18.47 11.79
N THR A 81 -4.76 18.64 13.10
CA THR A 81 -5.22 19.90 13.73
C THR A 81 -4.09 20.90 13.97
N LEU A 82 -2.84 20.51 13.70
CA LEU A 82 -1.68 21.38 13.79
C LEU A 82 -1.59 22.27 12.54
N GLU A 83 -1.81 23.57 12.71
CA GLU A 83 -1.70 24.56 11.63
C GLU A 83 -0.23 24.69 11.17
N LEU A 84 0.00 24.61 9.86
CA LEU A 84 1.24 25.03 9.24
C LEU A 84 1.14 26.54 9.02
N ASP A 85 1.96 27.33 9.72
CA ASP A 85 2.13 28.74 9.36
C ASP A 85 2.63 28.82 7.91
N ASP A 86 1.81 29.36 7.00
CA ASP A 86 2.24 29.76 5.66
C ASP A 86 3.35 30.81 5.80
N ASP A 87 4.59 30.47 5.43
CA ASP A 87 5.74 31.39 5.55
C ASP A 87 5.84 32.29 4.29
N PRO A 88 5.77 33.64 4.44
CA PRO A 88 5.70 34.64 3.37
C PRO A 88 7.07 34.94 2.74
N LEU A 89 7.60 34.04 1.91
CA LEU A 89 8.86 34.24 1.18
C LEU A 89 8.70 34.35 -0.35
N LEU A 90 7.61 34.99 -0.79
CA LEU A 90 7.44 35.45 -2.19
C LEU A 90 7.30 36.98 -2.26
N THR A 91 8.33 37.68 -1.80
CA THR A 91 8.61 39.13 -2.00
C THR A 91 10.12 39.27 -1.71
N GLU A 92 11.06 39.80 -2.50
CA GLU A 92 11.15 40.78 -3.60
C GLU A 92 12.38 40.38 -4.47
N HIS A 93 12.70 40.81 -5.69
CA HIS A 93 12.61 42.09 -6.44
C HIS A 93 12.51 41.76 -7.95
N GLY A 94 11.70 42.45 -8.77
CA GLY A 94 11.91 43.79 -9.34
C GLY A 94 12.30 43.61 -10.83
N THR A 95 11.61 44.13 -11.85
CA THR A 95 11.39 45.53 -12.23
C THR A 95 10.39 45.54 -13.43
N ASP A 96 9.31 46.32 -13.40
CA ASP A 96 9.12 47.59 -14.10
C ASP A 96 8.09 47.49 -15.25
N ASP A 97 7.43 48.62 -15.50
CA ASP A 97 6.46 49.02 -16.51
C ASP A 97 4.96 48.61 -16.42
N GLY A 98 4.12 49.64 -16.20
CA GLY A 98 2.84 49.82 -16.90
C GLY A 98 1.58 50.01 -16.03
N GLU A 99 1.19 51.28 -15.81
CA GLU A 99 -0.19 51.78 -15.61
C GLU A 99 -1.26 50.94 -16.36
N VAL A 100 -2.50 50.73 -15.89
CA VAL A 100 -3.57 51.71 -15.62
C VAL A 100 -4.66 51.11 -14.68
N THR A 101 -5.22 51.99 -13.83
CA THR A 101 -6.53 52.06 -13.10
C THR A 101 -7.75 51.39 -13.78
N LEU A 102 -8.92 51.05 -13.18
CA LEU A 102 -9.71 51.48 -12.01
C LEU A 102 -10.91 50.49 -11.86
N GLY A 103 -11.49 50.25 -10.66
CA GLY A 103 -12.86 49.69 -10.59
C GLY A 103 -13.29 48.96 -9.31
N THR A 104 -13.55 49.70 -8.25
CA THR A 104 -14.19 49.34 -6.96
C THR A 104 -15.57 48.70 -7.09
N ILE A 105 -15.94 47.70 -6.25
CA ILE A 105 -17.26 47.63 -5.56
C ILE A 105 -17.11 46.97 -4.16
N SER A 106 -17.80 47.59 -3.20
CA SER A 106 -17.84 47.49 -1.74
C SER A 106 -18.58 46.28 -1.13
N SER A 107 -18.24 45.86 0.10
CA SER A 107 -19.08 46.03 1.33
C SER A 107 -18.70 45.10 2.50
N ASP A 108 -18.18 45.70 3.60
CA ASP A 108 -18.71 45.74 4.98
C ASP A 108 -19.70 44.63 5.44
N VAL A 109 -19.72 44.11 6.68
CA VAL A 109 -19.22 44.59 7.99
C VAL A 109 -19.28 43.45 9.03
N ARG A 110 -18.49 43.67 10.10
CA ARG A 110 -18.18 42.84 11.28
C ARG A 110 -19.32 42.57 12.27
N SER A 111 -19.19 41.46 12.99
CA SER A 111 -19.82 41.16 14.29
C SER A 111 -19.14 41.87 15.47
N PRO A 112 -19.77 41.89 16.66
CA PRO A 112 -19.07 41.40 17.85
C PRO A 112 -19.93 40.60 18.85
N LEU A 113 -19.22 39.75 19.61
CA LEU A 113 -19.63 39.04 20.83
C LEU A 113 -19.74 39.99 22.04
N ASP A 114 -20.55 39.69 23.06
CA ASP A 114 -20.11 38.99 24.29
C ASP A 114 -21.13 39.10 25.47
N SER A 115 -20.96 38.20 26.46
CA SER A 115 -21.30 38.30 27.90
C SER A 115 -22.52 37.53 28.49
N MET A 116 -22.16 36.43 29.17
CA MET A 116 -22.54 35.91 30.51
C MET A 116 -23.86 36.25 31.21
N SER A 117 -24.55 35.22 31.77
CA SER A 117 -24.86 35.03 33.22
C SER A 117 -25.77 33.79 33.51
N ALA A 118 -25.63 33.18 34.69
CA ALA A 118 -26.53 32.20 35.35
C ALA A 118 -27.25 32.90 36.55
N PRO A 119 -28.28 32.38 37.32
CA PRO A 119 -28.63 30.97 37.67
C PRO A 119 -30.16 30.66 37.97
N GLU A 120 -30.45 29.52 38.64
CA GLU A 120 -31.58 29.15 39.56
C GLU A 120 -32.94 28.44 39.15
N VAL A 121 -33.07 27.16 39.58
CA VAL A 121 -34.03 26.44 40.49
C VAL A 121 -35.59 26.60 40.48
N ARG A 122 -36.27 25.41 40.47
CA ARG A 122 -37.61 24.97 41.01
C ARG A 122 -38.94 25.35 40.34
N GLU A 123 -39.78 24.33 40.05
CA GLU A 123 -41.01 24.05 40.83
C GLU A 123 -41.67 22.68 40.51
N ARG A 124 -42.37 22.13 41.52
CA ARG A 124 -43.14 20.87 41.53
C ARG A 124 -44.60 21.12 41.10
N ARG A 125 -45.29 20.11 40.57
CA ARG A 125 -46.70 19.81 40.94
C ARG A 125 -47.09 18.35 40.66
N HIS A 126 -47.99 17.88 41.53
CA HIS A 126 -48.43 16.52 41.85
C HIS A 126 -49.80 16.21 41.19
N LEU A 127 -50.30 14.98 41.43
CA LEU A 127 -51.66 14.41 41.26
C LEU A 127 -51.72 13.35 40.13
N GLU A 128 -52.27 12.13 40.28
CA GLU A 128 -52.82 11.35 41.39
C GLU A 128 -53.06 9.91 40.86
N ALA A 129 -53.17 8.91 41.74
CA ALA A 129 -53.22 7.47 41.44
C ALA A 129 -54.57 6.83 41.80
N VAL A 130 -54.98 5.74 41.12
CA VAL A 130 -55.81 4.64 41.69
C VAL A 130 -55.67 3.33 40.85
N PRO A 131 -56.01 2.13 41.37
CA PRO A 131 -55.08 1.00 41.47
C PRO A 131 -55.65 -0.36 40.94
N GLY A 132 -54.83 -1.42 41.00
CA GLY A 132 -55.33 -2.77 41.29
C GLY A 132 -54.84 -3.91 40.39
N LEU A 133 -54.06 -4.82 41.01
CA LEU A 133 -54.28 -6.27 41.11
C LEU A 133 -53.07 -7.16 40.74
N ASP A 134 -52.69 -7.92 41.77
CA ASP A 134 -52.19 -9.31 41.80
C ASP A 134 -50.72 -9.68 41.48
N ALA A 135 -50.03 -9.92 42.60
CA ALA A 135 -49.01 -10.91 42.96
C ALA A 135 -48.52 -11.99 41.95
N ALA A 136 -47.17 -12.00 41.80
CA ALA A 136 -46.21 -13.15 41.79
C ALA A 136 -46.35 -14.27 40.72
N PRO A 137 -45.24 -14.91 40.22
CA PRO A 137 -44.04 -15.26 41.00
C PRO A 137 -42.67 -15.11 40.30
N SER A 138 -41.62 -15.23 41.12
CA SER A 138 -40.20 -15.13 40.80
C SER A 138 -39.71 -16.12 39.72
N PRO A 139 -38.75 -15.73 38.86
CA PRO A 139 -38.19 -16.61 37.84
C PRO A 139 -37.23 -17.65 38.43
N ARG A 140 -37.53 -18.90 38.08
CA ARG A 140 -36.78 -20.13 38.33
C ARG A 140 -35.39 -20.05 37.68
N ALA A 141 -34.36 -20.49 38.43
CA ALA A 141 -32.98 -20.55 38.00
C ALA A 141 -32.81 -21.24 36.63
N ALA A 142 -32.27 -20.50 35.66
CA ALA A 142 -31.88 -21.03 34.36
C ALA A 142 -30.57 -21.80 34.47
N ALA A 143 -30.57 -23.03 33.93
CA ALA A 143 -29.38 -23.86 33.76
C ALA A 143 -28.33 -23.17 32.88
N PRO A 144 -27.02 -23.47 33.06
CA PRO A 144 -25.97 -22.81 32.29
C PRO A 144 -26.07 -23.22 30.81
N GLU A 145 -26.29 -22.23 29.93
CA GLU A 145 -26.09 -22.40 28.49
C GLU A 145 -24.63 -22.81 28.23
N PRO A 146 -24.37 -23.72 27.26
CA PRO A 146 -23.00 -24.03 26.85
C PRO A 146 -22.32 -22.74 26.37
N PRO A 147 -21.00 -22.58 26.60
CA PRO A 147 -20.31 -21.33 26.31
C PRO A 147 -20.44 -21.06 24.81
N ARG A 148 -21.15 -19.98 24.47
CA ARG A 148 -21.16 -19.39 23.14
C ARG A 148 -19.73 -18.93 22.87
N THR A 149 -18.93 -19.80 22.25
CA THR A 149 -17.60 -19.47 21.78
C THR A 149 -17.71 -18.27 20.83
N SER A 150 -16.85 -17.28 21.06
CA SER A 150 -16.86 -15.98 20.42
C SER A 150 -16.93 -16.08 18.89
N ALA A 151 -17.97 -15.50 18.30
CA ALA A 151 -18.25 -15.51 16.86
C ALA A 151 -17.27 -14.69 15.98
N LEU A 152 -16.02 -14.48 16.43
CA LEU A 152 -14.97 -13.69 15.75
C LEU A 152 -13.64 -14.45 15.59
N GLU A 153 -13.64 -15.78 15.77
CA GLU A 153 -12.49 -16.60 15.38
C GLU A 153 -12.42 -16.64 13.84
N THR A 154 -11.43 -15.94 13.30
CA THR A 154 -11.16 -15.58 11.92
C THR A 154 -11.52 -16.70 10.93
N ARG A 155 -12.67 -16.53 10.27
CA ARG A 155 -13.32 -17.56 9.46
C ARG A 155 -12.73 -17.62 8.05
N LEU A 156 -12.61 -18.84 7.54
CA LEU A 156 -12.35 -19.10 6.13
C LEU A 156 -13.52 -18.58 5.29
N ASN A 157 -13.24 -17.78 4.27
CA ASN A 157 -14.22 -17.34 3.27
C ASN A 157 -14.86 -18.56 2.57
N PRO A 158 -16.19 -18.77 2.67
CA PRO A 158 -16.86 -19.93 2.11
C PRO A 158 -16.85 -20.00 0.57
N LYS A 159 -16.55 -18.90 -0.13
CA LYS A 159 -16.45 -18.89 -1.60
C LYS A 159 -15.14 -19.48 -2.13
N TYR A 160 -14.11 -19.59 -1.29
CA TYR A 160 -12.77 -19.99 -1.71
C TYR A 160 -12.50 -21.46 -1.39
N THR A 161 -12.94 -22.36 -2.27
CA THR A 161 -12.75 -23.81 -2.14
C THR A 161 -12.01 -24.38 -3.36
N PHE A 162 -11.52 -25.61 -3.30
CA PHE A 162 -10.86 -26.22 -4.46
C PHE A 162 -11.84 -26.40 -5.62
N GLU A 163 -13.11 -26.69 -5.34
CA GLU A 163 -14.16 -26.84 -6.34
C GLU A 163 -14.46 -25.54 -7.07
N THR A 164 -14.25 -24.38 -6.43
CA THR A 164 -14.46 -23.06 -7.06
C THR A 164 -13.21 -22.56 -7.78
N PHE A 165 -12.03 -23.10 -7.49
CA PHE A 165 -10.79 -22.74 -8.17
C PHE A 165 -10.78 -23.28 -9.61
N VAL A 166 -10.23 -22.51 -10.56
CA VAL A 166 -10.10 -22.93 -11.97
C VAL A 166 -8.66 -23.31 -12.24
N ILE A 167 -8.45 -24.56 -12.63
CA ILE A 167 -7.13 -25.11 -12.88
C ILE A 167 -6.73 -24.85 -14.33
N GLY A 168 -5.55 -24.25 -14.52
CA GLY A 168 -4.94 -23.97 -15.81
C GLY A 168 -3.47 -24.39 -15.83
N SER A 169 -2.80 -24.19 -16.97
CA SER A 169 -1.37 -24.47 -17.12
C SER A 169 -0.50 -23.73 -16.09
N SER A 170 -0.85 -22.47 -15.81
CA SER A 170 -0.11 -21.54 -14.94
C SER A 170 -0.26 -21.78 -13.44
N ASN A 171 -1.23 -22.60 -13.02
CA ASN A 171 -1.55 -22.82 -11.61
C ASN A 171 -1.77 -24.31 -11.23
N ARG A 172 -1.52 -25.23 -12.16
CA ARG A 172 -1.69 -26.68 -11.92
C ARG A 172 -0.79 -27.21 -10.81
N PHE A 173 0.48 -26.82 -10.83
CA PHE A 173 1.46 -27.26 -9.81
C PHE A 173 1.15 -26.70 -8.41
N PRO A 174 0.93 -25.39 -8.20
CA PRO A 174 0.55 -24.87 -6.88
C PRO A 174 -0.78 -25.43 -6.38
N HIS A 175 -1.75 -25.68 -7.27
CA HIS A 175 -2.99 -26.37 -6.92
C HIS A 175 -2.72 -27.80 -6.42
N ALA A 176 -1.93 -28.59 -7.15
CA ALA A 176 -1.59 -29.96 -6.75
C ALA A 176 -0.83 -29.99 -5.40
N ALA A 177 0.09 -29.05 -5.19
CA ALA A 177 0.79 -28.88 -3.92
C ALA A 177 -0.18 -28.55 -2.77
N ALA A 178 -1.12 -27.63 -3.00
CA ALA A 178 -2.15 -27.27 -2.04
C ALA A 178 -3.04 -28.47 -1.66
N VAL A 179 -3.46 -29.28 -2.63
CA VAL A 179 -4.22 -30.51 -2.38
C VAL A 179 -3.42 -31.51 -1.56
N ALA A 180 -2.16 -31.78 -1.93
CA ALA A 180 -1.30 -32.72 -1.21
C ALA A 180 -1.08 -32.33 0.27
N VAL A 181 -0.91 -31.04 0.54
CA VAL A 181 -0.79 -30.51 1.90
C VAL A 181 -2.11 -30.61 2.67
N ALA A 182 -3.24 -30.39 2.00
CA ALA A 182 -4.56 -30.49 2.63
C ALA A 182 -4.96 -31.95 2.93
N GLU A 183 -4.54 -32.91 2.10
CA GLU A 183 -4.77 -34.34 2.29
C GLU A 183 -3.88 -34.97 3.35
N ALA A 184 -2.68 -34.43 3.59
CA ALA A 184 -1.76 -34.94 4.60
C ALA A 184 -1.05 -33.81 5.38
N PRO A 185 -1.78 -33.00 6.18
CA PRO A 185 -1.22 -31.85 6.88
C PRO A 185 -0.09 -32.25 7.81
N GLY A 186 1.03 -31.52 7.73
CA GLY A 186 2.22 -31.70 8.56
C GLY A 186 3.12 -32.86 8.13
N LYS A 187 2.71 -33.67 7.15
CA LYS A 187 3.48 -34.81 6.64
C LYS A 187 4.17 -34.53 5.31
N ALA A 188 3.48 -33.87 4.39
CA ALA A 188 4.04 -33.47 3.10
C ALA A 188 4.27 -31.96 3.09
N TYR A 189 5.41 -31.53 2.54
CA TYR A 189 5.69 -30.12 2.20
C TYR A 189 5.37 -29.13 3.34
N ASN A 190 6.18 -29.16 4.41
CA ASN A 190 6.01 -28.27 5.55
C ASN A 190 7.27 -27.39 5.79
N PRO A 191 7.21 -26.07 5.55
CA PRO A 191 6.03 -25.31 5.12
C PRO A 191 5.68 -25.52 3.62
N LEU A 192 4.49 -25.10 3.23
CA LEU A 192 4.18 -24.80 1.83
C LEU A 192 4.16 -23.28 1.65
N LEU A 193 4.92 -22.77 0.71
CA LEU A 193 4.88 -21.36 0.31
C LEU A 193 4.38 -21.22 -1.12
N VAL A 194 3.28 -20.49 -1.29
CA VAL A 194 2.71 -20.15 -2.59
C VAL A 194 2.95 -18.66 -2.87
N TYR A 195 3.74 -18.34 -3.89
CA TYR A 195 4.01 -16.94 -4.25
C TYR A 195 3.55 -16.60 -5.67
N GLY A 196 3.51 -15.31 -6.00
CA GLY A 196 3.13 -14.81 -7.33
C GLY A 196 2.52 -13.42 -7.22
N ASP A 197 2.30 -12.74 -8.34
CA ASP A 197 1.78 -11.38 -8.33
C ASP A 197 0.38 -11.26 -7.69
N SER A 198 -0.03 -10.02 -7.41
CA SER A 198 -1.32 -9.74 -6.79
C SER A 198 -2.48 -10.27 -7.63
N GLY A 199 -3.49 -10.83 -6.96
CA GLY A 199 -4.72 -11.26 -7.63
C GLY A 199 -4.60 -12.51 -8.49
N LEU A 200 -3.60 -13.37 -8.30
CA LEU A 200 -3.47 -14.66 -9.02
C LEU A 200 -4.14 -15.86 -8.31
N GLY A 201 -4.83 -15.65 -7.19
CA GLY A 201 -5.57 -16.71 -6.48
C GLY A 201 -4.82 -17.37 -5.32
N LYS A 202 -3.71 -16.80 -4.84
CA LYS A 202 -2.95 -17.28 -3.67
C LYS A 202 -3.83 -17.42 -2.41
N THR A 203 -4.55 -16.35 -2.05
CA THR A 203 -5.52 -16.35 -0.94
C THR A 203 -6.62 -17.40 -1.16
N HIS A 204 -7.08 -17.61 -2.40
CA HIS A 204 -8.09 -18.63 -2.70
C HIS A 204 -7.55 -20.03 -2.36
N LEU A 205 -6.37 -20.38 -2.87
CA LEU A 205 -5.71 -21.66 -2.56
C LEU A 205 -5.50 -21.84 -1.05
N LEU A 206 -5.04 -20.79 -0.37
CA LEU A 206 -4.81 -20.82 1.07
C LEU A 206 -6.09 -21.14 1.85
N HIS A 207 -7.20 -20.49 1.50
CA HIS A 207 -8.51 -20.78 2.09
C HIS A 207 -9.04 -22.17 1.73
N ALA A 208 -8.84 -22.61 0.49
CA ALA A 208 -9.27 -23.92 0.01
C ALA A 208 -8.62 -25.06 0.79
N ILE A 209 -7.32 -24.95 1.10
CA ILE A 209 -6.60 -25.87 2.00
C ILE A 209 -7.33 -25.93 3.34
N GLY A 210 -7.64 -24.78 3.93
CA GLY A 210 -8.32 -24.73 5.23
C GLY A 210 -9.68 -25.41 5.24
N HIS A 211 -10.49 -25.21 4.19
CA HIS A 211 -11.80 -25.85 4.08
C HIS A 211 -11.67 -27.37 3.90
N TYR A 212 -10.74 -27.80 3.04
CA TYR A 212 -10.54 -29.21 2.76
C TYR A 212 -10.01 -29.97 3.98
N VAL A 213 -9.09 -29.37 4.75
CA VAL A 213 -8.65 -29.96 6.02
C VAL A 213 -9.81 -30.11 6.99
N ARG A 214 -10.67 -29.09 7.11
CA ARG A 214 -11.83 -29.15 8.02
C ARG A 214 -12.89 -30.17 7.58
N SER A 215 -13.02 -30.44 6.28
CA SER A 215 -13.93 -31.45 5.79
C SER A 215 -13.40 -32.87 5.99
N LEU A 216 -12.09 -33.09 5.81
CA LEU A 216 -11.45 -34.40 5.91
C LEU A 216 -11.14 -34.79 7.37
N TYR A 217 -10.72 -33.83 8.20
CA TYR A 217 -10.31 -34.04 9.59
C TYR A 217 -11.28 -33.34 10.55
N THR A 218 -12.32 -34.08 10.97
CA THR A 218 -13.30 -33.57 11.93
C THR A 218 -12.61 -33.17 13.24
N GLY A 219 -12.77 -31.91 13.65
CA GLY A 219 -12.17 -31.38 14.88
C GLY A 219 -10.77 -30.78 14.72
N ALA A 220 -10.18 -30.78 13.52
CA ALA A 220 -8.91 -30.11 13.27
C ALA A 220 -8.99 -28.60 13.54
N LYS A 221 -7.99 -28.07 14.25
CA LYS A 221 -7.86 -26.64 14.54
C LYS A 221 -7.13 -25.94 13.40
N VAL A 222 -7.90 -25.33 12.50
CA VAL A 222 -7.37 -24.56 11.37
C VAL A 222 -7.48 -23.07 11.64
N ARG A 223 -6.37 -22.33 11.54
CA ARG A 223 -6.34 -20.86 11.68
C ARG A 223 -5.82 -20.23 10.40
N TYR A 224 -6.66 -19.40 9.80
CA TYR A 224 -6.26 -18.46 8.73
C TYR A 224 -6.07 -17.06 9.32
N VAL A 225 -5.00 -16.37 8.95
CA VAL A 225 -4.69 -14.99 9.39
C VAL A 225 -3.88 -14.27 8.30
N SER A 226 -4.07 -12.96 8.14
CA SER A 226 -3.11 -12.16 7.34
C SER A 226 -1.91 -11.75 8.19
N SER A 227 -0.77 -11.49 7.56
CA SER A 227 0.42 -11.03 8.29
C SER A 227 0.21 -9.70 9.03
N GLU A 228 -0.66 -8.83 8.52
CA GLU A 228 -1.08 -7.61 9.18
C GLU A 228 -1.95 -7.87 10.42
N GLU A 229 -2.94 -8.77 10.33
CA GLU A 229 -3.77 -9.17 11.48
C GLU A 229 -2.89 -9.80 12.56
N PHE A 230 -1.96 -10.68 12.18
CA PHE A 230 -0.98 -11.26 13.11
C PHE A 230 -0.16 -10.18 13.83
N THR A 231 0.34 -9.19 13.08
CA THR A 231 1.06 -8.03 13.64
C THR A 231 0.21 -7.28 14.66
N ASN A 232 -1.01 -6.91 14.27
CA ASN A 232 -1.90 -6.10 15.11
C ASN A 232 -2.31 -6.85 16.38
N GLU A 233 -2.60 -8.16 16.26
CA GLU A 233 -2.91 -9.00 17.42
C GLU A 233 -1.71 -9.14 18.36
N PHE A 234 -0.49 -9.22 17.83
CA PHE A 234 0.73 -9.26 18.64
C PHE A 234 0.95 -7.96 19.40
N ILE A 235 0.83 -6.81 18.73
CA ILE A 235 0.96 -5.48 19.35
C ILE A 235 -0.05 -5.31 20.48
N ASN A 236 -1.31 -5.67 20.24
CA ASN A 236 -2.37 -5.61 21.25
C ASN A 236 -2.10 -6.57 22.42
N ALA A 237 -1.58 -7.77 22.16
CA ALA A 237 -1.25 -8.74 23.21
C ALA A 237 -0.10 -8.28 24.10
N ILE A 238 0.87 -7.52 23.57
CA ILE A 238 1.91 -6.87 24.37
C ILE A 238 1.28 -5.76 25.23
N ARG A 239 0.48 -4.89 24.62
CA ARG A 239 -0.16 -3.75 25.30
C ARG A 239 -1.05 -4.18 26.47
N ASP A 240 -1.82 -5.25 26.30
CA ASP A 240 -2.80 -5.73 27.27
C ASP A 240 -2.23 -6.76 28.29
N ASP A 241 -0.93 -7.06 28.25
CA ASP A 241 -0.29 -8.14 29.01
C ASP A 241 -0.97 -9.52 28.81
N ARG A 242 -1.28 -9.85 27.55
CA ARG A 242 -2.01 -11.06 27.13
C ARG A 242 -1.21 -11.93 26.15
N GLN A 243 0.12 -11.91 26.27
CA GLN A 243 1.01 -12.64 25.37
C GLN A 243 0.75 -14.16 25.38
N ASP A 244 0.42 -14.75 26.53
CA ASP A 244 0.12 -16.19 26.62
C ASP A 244 -1.13 -16.58 25.83
N ARG A 245 -2.14 -15.72 25.80
CA ARG A 245 -3.35 -15.92 25.00
C ARG A 245 -3.03 -15.87 23.51
N PHE A 246 -2.19 -14.92 23.09
CA PHE A 246 -1.69 -14.83 21.72
C PHE A 246 -0.94 -16.11 21.32
N LYS A 247 0.03 -16.54 22.13
CA LYS A 247 0.81 -17.77 21.89
C LYS A 247 -0.11 -18.98 21.77
N LYS A 248 -1.06 -19.17 22.69
CA LYS A 248 -2.02 -20.28 22.61
C LYS A 248 -2.83 -20.22 21.32
N ARG A 249 -3.33 -19.03 20.93
CA ARG A 249 -4.14 -18.86 19.72
C ARG A 249 -3.42 -19.27 18.43
N TYR A 250 -2.11 -19.04 18.34
CA TYR A 250 -1.33 -19.33 17.13
C TYR A 250 -0.50 -20.61 17.20
N ARG A 251 -0.25 -21.16 18.40
CA ARG A 251 0.57 -22.37 18.60
C ARG A 251 -0.25 -23.62 18.95
N ASP A 252 -1.49 -23.48 19.43
CA ASP A 252 -2.42 -24.59 19.66
C ASP A 252 -3.34 -24.80 18.44
N VAL A 253 -2.72 -25.03 17.27
CA VAL A 253 -3.41 -25.28 16.00
C VAL A 253 -2.81 -26.50 15.30
N ASP A 254 -3.60 -27.14 14.45
CA ASP A 254 -3.13 -28.23 13.59
C ASP A 254 -2.62 -27.72 12.25
N VAL A 255 -3.24 -26.63 11.76
CA VAL A 255 -2.88 -25.96 10.51
C VAL A 255 -2.89 -24.44 10.71
N LEU A 256 -1.76 -23.80 10.41
CA LEU A 256 -1.62 -22.35 10.37
C LEU A 256 -1.48 -21.88 8.91
N LEU A 257 -2.40 -21.03 8.49
CA LEU A 257 -2.48 -20.45 7.15
C LEU A 257 -2.20 -18.95 7.28
N ILE A 258 -1.08 -18.49 6.73
CA ILE A 258 -0.65 -17.08 6.78
C ILE A 258 -0.73 -16.49 5.37
N ASP A 259 -1.50 -15.43 5.21
CA ASP A 259 -1.57 -14.68 3.96
C ASP A 259 -0.58 -13.50 3.95
N ASP A 260 -0.02 -13.23 2.77
CA ASP A 260 0.78 -12.05 2.43
C ASP A 260 1.96 -11.79 3.39
N ILE A 261 2.89 -12.74 3.48
CA ILE A 261 4.05 -12.70 4.40
C ILE A 261 4.98 -11.49 4.19
N GLN A 262 4.92 -10.84 3.01
CA GLN A 262 5.66 -9.62 2.73
C GLN A 262 5.32 -8.47 3.71
N PHE A 263 4.12 -8.46 4.29
CA PHE A 263 3.75 -7.41 5.25
C PHE A 263 4.43 -7.55 6.63
N LEU A 264 5.26 -8.57 6.83
CA LEU A 264 6.16 -8.66 7.99
C LEU A 264 7.48 -7.89 7.79
N GLU A 265 7.81 -7.48 6.57
CA GLU A 265 9.03 -6.71 6.27
C GLU A 265 9.11 -5.43 7.12
N GLY A 266 10.30 -5.17 7.68
CA GLY A 266 10.53 -4.02 8.56
C GLY A 266 9.93 -4.11 9.98
N LYS A 267 9.12 -5.15 10.29
CA LYS A 267 8.49 -5.34 11.61
C LYS A 267 9.27 -6.32 12.50
N THR A 268 10.48 -5.95 12.91
CA THR A 268 11.46 -6.86 13.58
C THR A 268 10.86 -7.65 14.76
N GLN A 269 10.17 -7.00 15.70
CA GLN A 269 9.58 -7.70 16.85
C GLN A 269 8.51 -8.72 16.44
N THR A 270 7.71 -8.39 15.42
CA THR A 270 6.69 -9.31 14.88
C THR A 270 7.33 -10.47 14.12
N GLN A 271 8.41 -10.21 13.37
CA GLN A 271 9.19 -11.25 12.71
C GLN A 271 9.77 -12.23 13.73
N GLU A 272 10.28 -11.74 14.86
CA GLU A 272 10.80 -12.58 15.95
C GLU A 272 9.72 -13.46 16.58
N GLU A 273 8.56 -12.90 16.94
CA GLU A 273 7.45 -13.70 17.48
C GLU A 273 6.91 -14.70 16.45
N PHE A 274 6.83 -14.30 15.18
CA PHE A 274 6.45 -15.20 14.09
C PHE A 274 7.46 -16.35 13.94
N PHE A 275 8.77 -16.07 14.03
CA PHE A 275 9.82 -17.09 13.99
C PHE A 275 9.67 -18.11 15.12
N HIS A 276 9.35 -17.67 16.34
CA HIS A 276 9.08 -18.58 17.46
C HIS A 276 7.81 -19.42 17.26
N THR A 277 6.74 -18.80 16.74
CA THR A 277 5.50 -19.49 16.39
C THR A 277 5.73 -20.55 15.31
N PHE A 278 6.44 -20.18 14.23
CA PHE A 278 6.82 -21.07 13.14
C PHE A 278 7.57 -22.29 13.67
N ASN A 279 8.63 -22.09 14.46
CA ASN A 279 9.45 -23.20 14.96
C ASN A 279 8.68 -24.12 15.90
N THR A 280 7.81 -23.56 16.74
CA THR A 280 6.97 -24.35 17.65
C THR A 280 6.06 -25.29 16.86
N LEU A 281 5.36 -24.76 15.85
CA LEU A 281 4.45 -25.53 15.01
C LEU A 281 5.20 -26.54 14.14
N HIS A 282 6.31 -26.12 13.51
CA HIS A 282 7.11 -26.98 12.64
C HIS A 282 7.69 -28.18 13.40
N THR A 283 8.26 -27.96 14.59
CA THR A 283 8.80 -29.03 15.45
C THR A 283 7.71 -30.01 15.90
N ALA A 284 6.49 -29.51 16.11
CA ALA A 284 5.33 -30.32 16.48
C ALA A 284 4.64 -30.97 15.26
N ASN A 285 5.24 -30.91 14.06
CA ASN A 285 4.67 -31.40 12.80
C ASN A 285 3.26 -30.84 12.51
N LYS A 286 3.00 -29.59 12.92
CA LYS A 286 1.78 -28.87 12.54
C LYS A 286 1.98 -28.22 11.18
N GLN A 287 0.96 -28.22 10.34
CA GLN A 287 1.09 -27.70 8.97
C GLN A 287 1.20 -26.17 9.00
N ILE A 288 2.16 -25.65 8.24
CA ILE A 288 2.28 -24.21 7.97
C ILE A 288 2.13 -24.00 6.47
N VAL A 289 1.21 -23.12 6.07
CA VAL A 289 1.07 -22.66 4.69
C VAL A 289 1.16 -21.15 4.66
N LEU A 290 1.98 -20.64 3.75
CA LEU A 290 2.30 -19.22 3.62
C LEU A 290 1.99 -18.78 2.19
N THR A 291 1.62 -17.51 2.03
CA THR A 291 1.60 -16.87 0.71
C THR A 291 2.49 -15.65 0.67
N SER A 292 2.92 -15.26 -0.53
CA SER A 292 3.67 -14.02 -0.74
C SER A 292 3.40 -13.42 -2.13
N ASP A 293 3.59 -12.11 -2.29
CA ASP A 293 3.62 -11.45 -3.59
C ASP A 293 4.88 -11.77 -4.41
N ARG A 294 5.95 -12.29 -3.78
CA ARG A 294 7.23 -12.57 -4.42
C ARG A 294 7.94 -13.78 -3.79
N ALA A 295 8.98 -14.27 -4.45
CA ALA A 295 9.77 -15.38 -3.93
C ALA A 295 10.53 -14.98 -2.64
N PRO A 296 10.82 -15.92 -1.72
CA PRO A 296 11.53 -15.65 -0.45
C PRO A 296 12.81 -14.84 -0.59
N LYS A 297 13.59 -15.12 -1.63
CA LYS A 297 14.86 -14.44 -1.90
C LYS A 297 14.71 -12.95 -2.19
N ARG A 298 13.52 -12.50 -2.62
CA ARG A 298 13.21 -11.08 -2.91
C ARG A 298 12.55 -10.36 -1.73
N LEU A 299 12.36 -11.02 -0.59
CA LEU A 299 11.85 -10.43 0.65
C LEU A 299 13.04 -9.92 1.48
N GLU A 300 13.75 -8.91 0.97
CA GLU A 300 15.04 -8.45 1.50
C GLU A 300 14.96 -7.91 2.94
N ALA A 301 13.83 -7.32 3.32
CA ALA A 301 13.61 -6.77 4.65
C ALA A 301 13.03 -7.78 5.66
N LEU A 302 12.94 -9.07 5.29
CA LEU A 302 12.80 -10.17 6.23
C LEU A 302 14.16 -10.61 6.78
N GLU A 303 14.18 -11.11 8.01
CA GLU A 303 15.39 -11.72 8.57
C GLU A 303 15.81 -12.98 7.79
N ASP A 304 17.12 -13.16 7.57
CA ASP A 304 17.70 -14.32 6.86
C ASP A 304 17.18 -15.66 7.41
N ARG A 305 17.05 -15.75 8.73
CA ARG A 305 16.57 -16.98 9.39
C ARG A 305 15.14 -17.33 9.00
N LEU A 306 14.27 -16.36 8.70
CA LEU A 306 12.90 -16.63 8.25
C LEU A 306 12.91 -17.06 6.78
N ARG A 307 13.66 -16.35 5.92
CA ARG A 307 13.82 -16.72 4.51
C ARG A 307 14.29 -18.17 4.35
N ASN A 308 15.33 -18.54 5.11
CA ASN A 308 15.85 -19.90 5.11
C ASN A 308 14.80 -20.94 5.54
N ARG A 309 13.95 -20.62 6.51
CA ARG A 309 12.87 -21.52 6.97
C ARG A 309 11.78 -21.71 5.93
N PHE A 310 11.49 -20.68 5.14
CA PHE A 310 10.55 -20.78 4.04
C PHE A 310 11.09 -21.69 2.92
N GLU A 311 12.41 -21.69 2.71
CA GLU A 311 13.09 -22.54 1.74
C GLU A 311 13.22 -24.01 2.14
N TRP A 312 12.97 -24.37 3.40
CA TRP A 312 12.99 -25.78 3.84
C TRP A 312 11.82 -26.60 3.31
N GLY A 313 10.76 -25.92 2.91
CA GLY A 313 9.50 -26.51 2.48
C GLY A 313 9.39 -26.66 0.97
N LEU A 314 8.15 -26.77 0.50
CA LEU A 314 7.85 -26.64 -0.93
C LEU A 314 7.56 -25.18 -1.26
N ILE A 315 8.27 -24.67 -2.25
CA ILE A 315 8.03 -23.35 -2.83
C ILE A 315 7.43 -23.55 -4.21
N THR A 316 6.31 -22.89 -4.47
CA THR A 316 5.63 -22.91 -5.77
C THR A 316 5.12 -21.53 -6.13
N ASP A 317 5.15 -21.22 -7.41
CA ASP A 317 4.62 -19.99 -7.97
C ASP A 317 3.25 -20.21 -8.61
N VAL A 318 2.44 -19.14 -8.59
CA VAL A 318 1.23 -19.01 -9.41
C VAL A 318 1.53 -17.95 -10.46
N GLN A 319 1.32 -18.30 -11.73
CA GLN A 319 1.57 -17.41 -12.87
C GLN A 319 0.24 -16.90 -13.47
N PRO A 320 0.27 -15.76 -14.19
CA PRO A 320 -0.89 -15.25 -14.91
C PRO A 320 -1.53 -16.33 -15.81
N PRO A 321 -2.87 -16.51 -15.75
CA PRO A 321 -3.57 -17.53 -16.53
C PRO A 321 -3.58 -17.23 -18.03
N ASP A 322 -3.56 -18.28 -18.85
CA ASP A 322 -3.79 -18.19 -20.29
C ASP A 322 -5.25 -17.75 -20.62
N LEU A 323 -5.50 -17.39 -21.88
CA LEU A 323 -6.81 -16.89 -22.32
C LEU A 323 -7.94 -17.88 -22.01
N GLU A 324 -7.72 -19.16 -22.29
CA GLU A 324 -8.68 -20.23 -22.03
C GLU A 324 -9.05 -20.30 -20.54
N THR A 325 -8.04 -20.28 -19.67
CA THR A 325 -8.22 -20.28 -18.21
C THR A 325 -8.95 -19.00 -17.75
N ARG A 326 -8.64 -17.83 -18.31
CA ARG A 326 -9.35 -16.57 -17.99
C ARG A 326 -10.83 -16.62 -18.36
N ILE A 327 -11.16 -17.15 -19.55
CA ILE A 327 -12.56 -17.33 -19.97
C ILE A 327 -13.27 -18.31 -19.02
N ALA A 328 -12.61 -19.41 -18.63
CA ALA A 328 -13.15 -20.37 -17.69
C ALA A 328 -13.40 -19.76 -16.29
N ILE A 329 -12.47 -18.92 -15.80
CA ILE A 329 -12.64 -18.16 -14.56
C ILE A 329 -13.88 -17.26 -14.65
N LEU A 330 -13.99 -16.46 -15.72
CA LEU A 330 -15.12 -15.56 -15.93
C LEU A 330 -16.47 -16.31 -16.01
N ARG A 331 -16.52 -17.42 -16.75
CA ARG A 331 -17.73 -18.26 -16.85
C ARG A 331 -18.14 -18.78 -15.48
N LYS A 332 -17.18 -19.28 -14.70
CA LYS A 332 -17.43 -19.81 -13.36
C LYS A 332 -17.89 -18.72 -12.41
N LYS A 333 -17.26 -17.55 -12.46
CA LYS A 333 -17.66 -16.36 -11.69
C LYS A 333 -19.08 -15.92 -12.03
N ALA A 334 -19.41 -15.82 -13.32
CA ALA A 334 -20.75 -15.45 -13.78
C ALA A 334 -21.81 -16.44 -13.29
N ALA A 335 -21.54 -17.75 -13.37
CA ALA A 335 -22.45 -18.77 -12.86
C ALA A 335 -22.63 -18.69 -11.33
N MET A 336 -21.54 -18.51 -10.57
CA MET A 336 -21.56 -18.44 -9.10
C MET A 336 -22.34 -17.21 -8.59
N ASP A 337 -22.11 -16.05 -9.18
CA ASP A 337 -22.73 -14.80 -8.78
C ASP A 337 -24.04 -14.49 -9.55
N ARG A 338 -24.52 -15.45 -10.36
CA ARG A 338 -25.74 -15.36 -11.18
C ARG A 338 -25.77 -14.13 -12.10
N LEU A 339 -24.62 -13.83 -12.70
CA LEU A 339 -24.45 -12.77 -13.67
C LEU A 339 -24.74 -13.30 -15.08
N THR A 340 -25.43 -12.49 -15.89
CA THR A 340 -25.74 -12.82 -17.28
C THR A 340 -24.79 -12.05 -18.18
N ALA A 341 -23.93 -12.76 -18.92
CA ALA A 341 -23.02 -12.16 -19.89
C ALA A 341 -22.84 -13.13 -21.08
N PRO A 342 -22.98 -12.66 -22.32
CA PRO A 342 -22.74 -13.45 -23.52
C PRO A 342 -21.29 -14.00 -23.63
N PRO A 343 -21.07 -15.16 -24.28
CA PRO A 343 -19.74 -15.78 -24.37
C PRO A 343 -18.67 -14.91 -25.04
N ASP A 344 -19.05 -14.15 -26.07
CA ASP A 344 -18.21 -13.19 -26.78
C ASP A 344 -17.79 -12.02 -25.87
N VAL A 345 -18.68 -11.52 -25.01
CA VAL A 345 -18.34 -10.51 -24.01
C VAL A 345 -17.33 -11.05 -22.98
N LEU A 346 -17.49 -12.30 -22.53
CA LEU A 346 -16.52 -12.92 -21.62
C LEU A 346 -15.15 -13.08 -22.29
N GLU A 347 -15.13 -13.50 -23.56
CA GLU A 347 -13.90 -13.60 -24.36
C GLU A 347 -13.24 -12.22 -24.56
N PHE A 348 -14.04 -11.19 -24.84
CA PHE A 348 -13.57 -9.82 -24.94
C PHE A 348 -12.89 -9.36 -23.64
N ILE A 349 -13.55 -9.50 -22.50
CA ILE A 349 -12.99 -9.16 -21.18
C ILE A 349 -11.68 -9.92 -20.93
N ALA A 350 -11.67 -11.23 -21.19
CA ALA A 350 -10.49 -12.07 -21.00
C ALA A 350 -9.34 -11.72 -21.96
N SER A 351 -9.62 -11.22 -23.17
CA SER A 351 -8.59 -10.80 -24.12
C SER A 351 -7.88 -9.52 -23.66
N LYS A 352 -8.59 -8.63 -22.97
CA LYS A 352 -8.08 -7.31 -22.56
C LYS A 352 -7.38 -7.32 -21.21
N ILE A 353 -7.83 -8.13 -20.26
CA ILE A 353 -7.25 -8.22 -18.92
C ILE A 353 -6.47 -9.52 -18.77
N GLN A 354 -5.14 -9.42 -18.77
CA GLN A 354 -4.26 -10.59 -18.90
C GLN A 354 -3.48 -10.94 -17.64
N THR A 355 -3.25 -9.97 -16.76
CA THR A 355 -2.26 -10.09 -15.66
C THR A 355 -2.88 -10.37 -14.31
N ASN A 356 -4.12 -9.94 -14.04
CA ASN A 356 -4.70 -9.95 -12.69
C ASN A 356 -6.15 -10.48 -12.71
N ILE A 357 -6.41 -11.56 -11.97
CA ILE A 357 -7.74 -12.19 -11.92
C ILE A 357 -8.75 -11.31 -11.17
N ARG A 358 -8.31 -10.51 -10.19
CA ARG A 358 -9.21 -9.57 -9.50
C ARG A 358 -9.72 -8.48 -10.44
N GLU A 359 -8.85 -7.96 -11.30
CA GLU A 359 -9.24 -7.00 -12.35
C GLU A 359 -10.17 -7.65 -13.37
N LEU A 360 -9.88 -8.89 -13.76
CA LEU A 360 -10.69 -9.68 -14.68
C LEU A 360 -12.13 -9.86 -14.14
N GLU A 361 -12.27 -10.29 -12.89
CA GLU A 361 -13.55 -10.41 -12.22
C GLU A 361 -14.22 -9.04 -12.02
N GLY A 362 -13.44 -8.02 -11.68
CA GLY A 362 -13.92 -6.65 -11.49
C GLY A 362 -14.52 -6.05 -12.76
N ALA A 363 -13.95 -6.35 -13.92
CA ALA A 363 -14.49 -5.93 -15.22
C ALA A 363 -15.83 -6.59 -15.52
N LEU A 364 -15.96 -7.90 -15.28
CA LEU A 364 -17.24 -8.60 -15.43
C LEU A 364 -18.32 -8.01 -14.51
N ILE A 365 -17.98 -7.79 -13.23
CA ILE A 365 -18.90 -7.17 -12.26
C ILE A 365 -19.29 -5.78 -12.74
N ARG A 366 -18.36 -4.98 -13.26
CA ARG A 366 -18.65 -3.63 -13.73
C ARG A 366 -19.60 -3.62 -14.94
N VAL A 367 -19.33 -4.43 -15.96
CA VAL A 367 -20.17 -4.53 -17.16
C VAL A 367 -21.59 -4.95 -16.79
N THR A 368 -21.71 -5.99 -15.96
CA THR A 368 -23.02 -6.52 -15.54
C THR A 368 -23.76 -5.57 -14.60
N ALA A 369 -23.06 -4.87 -13.70
CA ALA A 369 -23.64 -3.84 -12.85
C ALA A 369 -24.17 -2.66 -13.67
N PHE A 370 -23.39 -2.18 -14.65
CA PHE A 370 -23.81 -1.07 -15.51
C PHE A 370 -25.05 -1.43 -16.34
N ALA A 371 -25.09 -2.64 -16.91
CA ALA A 371 -26.26 -3.15 -17.64
C ALA A 371 -27.51 -3.17 -16.75
N ASN A 372 -27.38 -3.73 -15.54
CA ASN A 372 -28.49 -3.82 -14.58
C ASN A 372 -28.99 -2.44 -14.13
N LEU A 373 -28.10 -1.48 -13.88
CA LEU A 373 -28.47 -0.12 -13.47
C LEU A 373 -29.20 0.65 -14.57
N ASN A 374 -28.81 0.44 -15.83
CA ASN A 374 -29.44 1.07 -17.00
C ASN A 374 -30.60 0.27 -17.59
N ARG A 375 -30.92 -0.90 -17.00
CA ARG A 375 -31.94 -1.85 -17.48
C ARG A 375 -31.73 -2.25 -18.95
N GLN A 376 -30.48 -2.46 -19.33
CA GLN A 376 -30.07 -2.94 -20.64
C GLN A 376 -29.52 -4.34 -20.52
N GLU A 377 -29.55 -5.10 -21.61
CA GLU A 377 -28.86 -6.38 -21.67
C GLU A 377 -27.35 -6.16 -21.82
N VAL A 378 -26.55 -7.14 -21.39
CA VAL A 378 -25.11 -7.11 -21.61
C VAL A 378 -24.84 -7.48 -23.06
N ASP A 379 -24.27 -6.55 -23.82
CA ASP A 379 -23.79 -6.76 -25.19
C ASP A 379 -22.34 -6.26 -25.36
N MET A 380 -21.77 -6.48 -26.54
CA MET A 380 -20.40 -6.08 -26.84
C MET A 380 -20.19 -4.57 -26.79
N THR A 381 -21.15 -3.79 -27.32
CA THR A 381 -21.07 -2.32 -27.35
C THR A 381 -21.04 -1.74 -25.95
N LEU A 382 -21.87 -2.26 -25.04
CA LEU A 382 -21.87 -1.88 -23.64
C LEU A 382 -20.54 -2.23 -22.96
N ALA A 383 -20.02 -3.43 -23.22
CA ALA A 383 -18.75 -3.87 -22.65
C ALA A 383 -17.58 -2.95 -23.09
N GLU A 384 -17.53 -2.58 -24.36
CA GLU A 384 -16.53 -1.63 -24.89
C GLU A 384 -16.63 -0.25 -24.22
N ILE A 385 -17.84 0.29 -24.09
CA ILE A 385 -18.06 1.60 -23.45
C ILE A 385 -17.61 1.58 -21.98
N VAL A 386 -18.04 0.56 -21.22
CA VAL A 386 -17.81 0.46 -19.77
C VAL A 386 -16.34 0.20 -19.45
N LEU A 387 -15.65 -0.53 -20.31
CA LEU A 387 -14.28 -0.95 -20.08
C LEU A 387 -13.24 -0.05 -20.74
N LYS A 388 -13.66 0.98 -21.50
CA LYS A 388 -12.75 1.92 -22.15
C LYS A 388 -11.69 2.50 -21.21
N ASP A 389 -12.07 2.85 -19.97
CA ASP A 389 -11.14 3.42 -18.98
C ASP A 389 -10.35 2.37 -18.19
N LEU A 390 -10.75 1.09 -18.26
CA LEU A 390 -10.07 -0.04 -17.59
C LEU A 390 -9.12 -0.79 -18.50
N ILE A 391 -9.40 -0.76 -19.79
CA ILE A 391 -8.60 -1.37 -20.82
C ILE A 391 -7.60 -0.29 -21.18
N PRO A 392 -6.31 -0.41 -20.81
CA PRO A 392 -5.30 0.40 -21.46
C PRO A 392 -5.49 0.19 -22.96
N GLU A 393 -5.74 1.25 -23.71
CA GLU A 393 -5.77 1.20 -25.17
C GLU A 393 -4.39 0.71 -25.63
N GLY A 394 -4.21 -0.61 -25.75
CA GLY A 394 -3.02 -1.25 -26.31
C GLY A 394 -1.73 -1.08 -25.50
N GLY A 395 -1.33 -2.11 -24.76
CA GLY A 395 0.02 -2.20 -24.19
C GLY A 395 0.32 -1.15 -23.11
N GLU A 396 1.48 -1.25 -22.49
CA GLU A 396 2.03 -0.07 -21.80
C GLU A 396 2.13 1.05 -22.86
N PRO A 397 1.81 2.31 -22.52
CA PRO A 397 1.97 3.40 -23.46
C PRO A 397 3.42 3.40 -23.99
N GLU A 398 3.60 3.14 -25.28
CA GLU A 398 4.94 2.97 -25.86
C GLU A 398 5.64 4.33 -25.84
N ILE A 399 6.58 4.49 -24.90
CA ILE A 399 7.39 5.69 -24.83
C ILE A 399 8.33 5.69 -26.04
N THR A 400 7.99 6.49 -27.05
CA THR A 400 8.83 6.62 -28.26
C THR A 400 9.95 7.64 -28.03
N ALA A 401 11.08 7.49 -28.74
CA ALA A 401 12.16 8.49 -28.71
C ALA A 401 11.67 9.88 -29.16
N HIS A 402 10.71 9.93 -30.08
CA HIS A 402 10.10 11.18 -30.52
C HIS A 402 9.42 11.91 -29.37
N LEU A 403 8.62 11.20 -28.57
CA LEU A 403 7.98 11.75 -27.38
C LEU A 403 9.01 12.28 -26.37
N ILE A 404 10.06 11.50 -26.10
CA ILE A 404 11.14 11.89 -25.18
C ILE A 404 11.82 13.19 -25.66
N VAL A 405 12.18 13.27 -26.93
CA VAL A 405 12.85 14.44 -27.51
C VAL A 405 11.95 15.68 -27.44
N HIS A 406 10.67 15.55 -27.79
CA HIS A 406 9.70 16.65 -27.71
C HIS A 406 9.48 17.14 -26.28
N GLN A 407 9.28 16.23 -25.32
CA GLN A 407 9.10 16.62 -23.91
C GLN A 407 10.37 17.24 -23.33
N THR A 408 11.54 16.75 -23.73
CA THR A 408 12.82 17.34 -23.30
C THR A 408 13.01 18.75 -23.87
N ALA A 409 12.70 18.96 -25.16
CA ALA A 409 12.75 20.26 -25.81
C ALA A 409 11.84 21.27 -25.09
N ALA A 410 10.59 20.88 -24.85
CA ALA A 410 9.60 21.69 -24.13
C ALA A 410 10.00 21.99 -22.68
N TYR A 411 10.68 21.06 -22.00
CA TYR A 411 11.14 21.25 -20.62
C TYR A 411 12.29 22.24 -20.51
N PHE A 412 13.27 22.18 -21.42
CA PHE A 412 14.44 23.05 -21.39
C PHE A 412 14.25 24.38 -22.13
N GLY A 413 13.08 24.61 -22.73
CA GLY A 413 12.78 25.81 -23.52
C GLY A 413 13.60 25.90 -24.80
N VAL A 414 13.88 24.77 -25.43
CA VAL A 414 14.71 24.65 -26.65
C VAL A 414 13.92 23.95 -27.75
N THR A 415 14.37 24.03 -29.00
CA THR A 415 13.70 23.32 -30.09
C THR A 415 14.20 21.88 -30.21
N VAL A 416 13.42 21.02 -30.86
CA VAL A 416 13.84 19.65 -31.21
C VAL A 416 15.09 19.68 -32.11
N ASP A 417 15.14 20.64 -33.03
CA ASP A 417 16.31 20.84 -33.91
C ASP A 417 17.56 21.27 -33.15
N ASP A 418 17.44 22.04 -32.06
CA ASP A 418 18.58 22.38 -31.21
C ASP A 418 19.16 21.15 -30.49
N LEU A 419 18.30 20.21 -30.10
CA LEU A 419 18.70 18.95 -29.50
C LEU A 419 19.38 18.02 -30.52
N ALA A 420 18.97 18.03 -31.79
CA ALA A 420 19.63 17.28 -32.86
C ALA A 420 20.86 18.02 -33.43
N GLY A 421 20.93 19.33 -33.25
CA GLY A 421 21.92 20.21 -33.88
C GLY A 421 23.35 20.08 -33.33
N PRO A 422 24.33 20.73 -33.99
CA PRO A 422 25.74 20.62 -33.64
C PRO A 422 26.15 21.45 -32.42
N SER A 423 25.29 22.35 -31.94
CA SER A 423 25.61 23.31 -30.88
C SER A 423 26.07 22.64 -29.58
N ARG A 424 27.17 23.17 -29.04
CA ARG A 424 27.85 22.69 -27.83
C ARG A 424 27.63 23.61 -26.62
N SER A 425 26.63 24.48 -26.66
CA SER A 425 26.30 25.32 -25.50
C SER A 425 25.98 24.43 -24.30
N ARG A 426 26.42 24.83 -23.10
CA ARG A 426 26.34 24.00 -21.89
C ARG A 426 24.89 23.57 -21.58
N HIS A 427 23.93 24.47 -21.79
CA HIS A 427 22.49 24.21 -21.63
C HIS A 427 21.98 23.14 -22.59
N LEU A 428 22.30 23.26 -23.90
CA LEU A 428 21.88 22.29 -24.92
C LEU A 428 22.56 20.92 -24.76
N VAL A 429 23.82 20.92 -24.36
CA VAL A 429 24.55 19.66 -24.10
C VAL A 429 23.91 18.91 -22.93
N MET A 430 23.55 19.60 -21.84
CA MET A 430 22.87 18.97 -20.70
C MET A 430 21.50 18.42 -21.09
N ALA A 431 20.66 19.21 -21.77
CA ALA A 431 19.33 18.78 -22.23
C ALA A 431 19.42 17.55 -23.15
N ARG A 432 20.38 17.55 -24.08
CA ARG A 432 20.64 16.43 -25.00
C ARG A 432 21.13 15.18 -24.28
N GLN A 433 22.02 15.31 -23.30
CA GLN A 433 22.52 14.19 -22.51
C GLN A 433 21.42 13.55 -21.67
N ILE A 434 20.55 14.36 -21.07
CA ILE A 434 19.36 13.88 -20.35
C ILE A 434 18.40 13.16 -21.29
N ALA A 435 18.12 13.70 -22.48
CA ALA A 435 17.27 13.05 -23.47
C ALA A 435 17.82 11.68 -23.90
N MET A 436 19.14 11.58 -24.15
CA MET A 436 19.80 10.32 -24.52
C MET A 436 19.74 9.28 -23.39
N TYR A 437 19.93 9.71 -22.14
CA TYR A 437 19.78 8.86 -20.96
C TYR A 437 18.34 8.35 -20.84
N LEU A 438 17.34 9.23 -20.98
CA LEU A 438 15.92 8.84 -20.92
C LEU A 438 15.53 7.90 -22.06
N CYS A 439 16.05 8.09 -23.27
CA CYS A 439 15.88 7.13 -24.35
C CYS A 439 16.45 5.74 -24.00
N ARG A 440 17.52 5.68 -23.20
CA ARG A 440 18.10 4.41 -22.77
C ARG A 440 17.29 3.73 -21.67
N GLU A 441 16.71 4.51 -20.76
CA GLU A 441 15.95 3.99 -19.61
C GLU A 441 14.50 3.64 -19.94
N LEU A 442 13.89 4.37 -20.88
CA LEU A 442 12.45 4.31 -21.16
C LEU A 442 12.12 3.67 -22.50
N THR A 443 13.11 3.22 -23.29
CA THR A 443 12.89 2.59 -24.60
C THR A 443 13.86 1.42 -24.84
N GLU A 444 13.49 0.52 -25.76
CA GLU A 444 14.34 -0.61 -26.21
C GLU A 444 15.33 -0.24 -27.33
N LEU A 445 15.60 1.05 -27.56
CA LEU A 445 16.50 1.47 -28.64
C LEU A 445 17.96 1.15 -28.33
N SER A 446 18.66 0.62 -29.34
CA SER A 446 20.12 0.44 -29.30
C SER A 446 20.86 1.78 -29.38
N LEU A 447 22.07 1.85 -28.82
CA LEU A 447 22.91 3.07 -28.82
C LEU A 447 23.05 3.71 -30.23
N PRO A 448 23.25 2.94 -31.32
CA PRO A 448 23.29 3.51 -32.67
C PRO A 448 21.94 4.12 -33.10
N ARG A 449 20.81 3.49 -32.73
CA ARG A 449 19.48 4.02 -33.05
C ARG A 449 19.16 5.29 -32.27
N ILE A 450 19.58 5.37 -31.01
CA ILE A 450 19.48 6.60 -30.22
C ILE A 450 20.32 7.70 -30.87
N GLY A 451 21.57 7.41 -31.28
CA GLY A 451 22.44 8.38 -31.95
C GLY A 451 21.85 8.99 -33.22
N LYS A 452 21.11 8.20 -34.01
CA LYS A 452 20.37 8.68 -35.20
C LYS A 452 19.33 9.76 -34.88
N GLN A 453 18.63 9.64 -33.75
CA GLN A 453 17.60 10.60 -33.31
C GLN A 453 18.18 11.96 -32.90
N PHE A 454 19.48 12.03 -32.60
CA PHE A 454 20.15 13.25 -32.16
C PHE A 454 21.17 13.78 -33.18
N GLY A 455 20.83 13.72 -34.47
CA GLY A 455 21.65 14.24 -35.57
C GLY A 455 22.76 13.29 -36.03
N ASN A 456 22.47 11.99 -36.12
CA ASN A 456 23.43 10.94 -36.55
C ASN A 456 24.73 10.92 -35.74
N ARG A 457 24.63 11.08 -34.41
CA ARG A 457 25.78 11.02 -33.51
C ARG A 457 26.26 9.60 -33.30
N ASP A 458 27.58 9.46 -33.10
CA ASP A 458 28.19 8.16 -32.82
C ASP A 458 27.64 7.53 -31.54
N HIS A 459 27.52 6.20 -31.55
CA HIS A 459 27.08 5.40 -30.41
C HIS A 459 27.92 5.63 -29.14
N THR A 460 29.20 5.99 -29.31
CA THR A 460 30.12 6.36 -28.21
C THR A 460 29.70 7.64 -27.51
N THR A 461 29.07 8.58 -28.22
CA THR A 461 28.52 9.83 -27.65
C THR A 461 27.33 9.54 -26.75
N VAL A 462 26.45 8.63 -27.17
CA VAL A 462 25.29 8.19 -26.37
C VAL A 462 25.75 7.45 -25.12
N MET A 463 26.73 6.55 -25.25
CA MET A 463 27.34 5.84 -24.12
C MET A 463 27.98 6.80 -23.11
N TYR A 464 28.68 7.84 -23.59
CA TYR A 464 29.24 8.86 -22.72
C TYR A 464 28.15 9.65 -21.99
N ALA A 465 27.08 10.04 -22.69
CA ALA A 465 25.94 10.76 -22.12
C ALA A 465 25.26 9.96 -21.00
N ASP A 466 24.95 8.68 -21.22
CA ASP A 466 24.33 7.80 -20.23
C ASP A 466 25.19 7.70 -18.95
N ARG A 467 26.49 7.38 -19.09
CA ARG A 467 27.41 7.33 -17.94
C ARG A 467 27.48 8.65 -17.19
N LYS A 468 27.53 9.77 -17.93
CA LYS A 468 27.64 11.10 -17.33
C LYS A 468 26.40 11.47 -16.51
N ILE A 469 25.20 11.18 -17.02
CA ILE A 469 23.96 11.46 -16.29
C ILE A 469 23.83 10.54 -15.06
N ARG A 470 24.14 9.24 -15.17
CA ARG A 470 24.14 8.34 -13.99
C ARG A 470 25.05 8.82 -12.86
N GLN A 471 26.24 9.32 -13.20
CA GLN A 471 27.13 9.93 -12.21
C GLN A 471 26.50 11.19 -11.58
N LEU A 472 25.97 12.10 -12.41
CA LEU A 472 25.39 13.35 -11.93
C LEU A 472 24.12 13.16 -11.08
N LEU A 473 23.35 12.09 -11.31
CA LEU A 473 22.19 11.74 -10.49
C LEU A 473 22.57 11.49 -9.02
N ALA A 474 23.74 10.89 -8.77
CA ALA A 474 24.25 10.65 -7.41
C ALA A 474 24.83 11.91 -6.76
N GLU A 475 25.38 12.83 -7.56
CA GLU A 475 26.14 13.99 -7.07
C GLU A 475 25.31 15.27 -6.96
N ARG A 476 24.26 15.43 -7.77
CA ARG A 476 23.54 16.71 -7.94
C ARG A 476 22.03 16.55 -7.88
N ARG A 477 21.43 17.01 -6.78
CA ARG A 477 19.96 17.01 -6.58
C ARG A 477 19.19 17.72 -7.70
N ALA A 478 19.74 18.81 -8.26
CA ALA A 478 19.11 19.52 -9.37
C ALA A 478 18.92 18.63 -10.62
N VAL A 479 19.92 17.82 -10.96
CA VAL A 479 19.84 16.90 -12.11
C VAL A 479 18.85 15.75 -11.83
N PHE A 480 18.85 15.23 -10.59
CA PHE A 480 17.88 14.23 -10.15
C PHE A 480 16.44 14.73 -10.27
N ASN A 481 16.16 15.94 -9.81
CA ASN A 481 14.83 16.55 -9.91
C ASN A 481 14.43 16.72 -11.39
N GLN A 482 15.32 17.25 -12.23
CA GLN A 482 15.07 17.44 -13.67
C GLN A 482 14.75 16.12 -14.38
N VAL A 483 15.53 15.07 -14.13
CA VAL A 483 15.31 13.74 -14.71
C VAL A 483 14.00 13.12 -14.20
N SER A 484 13.69 13.25 -12.92
CA SER A 484 12.48 12.68 -12.31
C SER A 484 11.21 13.38 -12.82
N GLU A 485 11.22 14.71 -12.86
CA GLU A 485 10.12 15.53 -13.37
C GLU A 485 9.87 15.25 -14.84
N LEU A 486 10.94 15.20 -15.66
CA LEU A 486 10.85 14.91 -17.07
C LEU A 486 10.38 13.47 -17.33
N THR A 487 10.83 12.50 -16.54
CA THR A 487 10.35 11.10 -16.59
C THR A 487 8.85 11.01 -16.30
N ASN A 488 8.38 11.71 -15.27
CA ASN A 488 6.97 11.74 -14.92
C ASN A 488 6.13 12.42 -16.01
N ARG A 489 6.63 13.53 -16.58
CA ARG A 489 5.97 14.23 -17.70
C ARG A 489 5.85 13.34 -18.93
N ILE A 490 6.91 12.62 -19.30
CA ILE A 490 6.92 11.68 -20.42
C ILE A 490 5.92 10.54 -20.17
N LYS A 491 5.94 9.93 -18.98
CA LYS A 491 4.99 8.87 -18.62
C LYS A 491 3.54 9.34 -18.60
N MET A 492 3.28 10.56 -18.14
CA MET A 492 1.92 11.14 -18.15
C MET A 492 1.44 11.42 -19.58
N GLN A 493 2.30 11.99 -20.43
CA GLN A 493 1.96 12.26 -21.82
C GLN A 493 1.78 10.99 -22.66
N ALA A 494 2.60 9.96 -22.41
CA ALA A 494 2.43 8.66 -23.04
C ALA A 494 1.08 8.00 -22.68
N ARG A 495 0.51 8.32 -21.50
CA ARG A 495 -0.83 7.82 -21.08
C ARG A 495 -2.00 8.63 -21.65
N GLN A 496 -1.74 9.79 -22.25
CA GLN A 496 -2.77 10.74 -22.70
C GLN A 496 -2.94 10.78 -24.23
N GLY A 497 -2.00 10.20 -24.98
CA GLY A 497 -2.06 10.09 -26.43
C GLY A 497 -1.67 8.68 -26.86
#